data_AF-A0A655XWE7-F1
#
_entry.id   AF-A0A655XWE7-F1
#
_cell.length_a   1.000
_cell.length_b   1.000
_cell.length_c   1.000
_cell.angle_alpha   90.00
_cell.angle_beta   90.00
_cell.angle_gamma   90.00
#
_symmetry.space_group_name_H-M   'P 1'
#
loop_
_entity.id
_entity.type
_entity.pdbx_description
1 polymer ?
#
loop_
_entity_poly.entity_id
_entity_poly.type
_entity_poly.pdbx_seq_one_letter_code
_entity_poly.pdbx_strand_id
1 'polypeptide(L)' 'MLSHFNDSGFWLVSRLMEMDEKTTLKTWTVMETLLGGIAFLIVATLSFIL' A
#
# COMPACT_ATOMS: atom_id res chain seq x y z
N MET A 1 -15.34 5.78 8.26
CA MET A 1 -14.70 4.45 8.24
C MET A 1 -13.37 4.55 7.54
N LEU A 2 -12.32 3.91 8.07
CA LEU A 2 -11.03 3.77 7.41
C LEU A 2 -11.19 2.93 6.13
N SER A 3 -10.69 3.38 4.97
CA SER A 3 -10.93 2.72 3.66
C SER A 3 -10.45 1.26 3.62
N HIS A 4 -9.47 0.92 4.46
CA HIS A 4 -8.80 -0.37 4.56
C HIS A 4 -9.70 -1.48 5.12
N PHE A 5 -10.75 -1.15 5.88
CA PHE A 5 -11.76 -2.14 6.29
C PHE A 5 -12.51 -2.72 5.09
N ASN A 6 -12.61 -1.96 3.99
CA ASN A 6 -13.27 -2.35 2.76
C ASN A 6 -12.28 -2.74 1.64
N ASP A 7 -10.99 -2.90 1.97
CA ASP A 7 -9.98 -3.34 1.02
C ASP A 7 -9.83 -4.86 1.06
N SER A 8 -10.24 -5.54 -0.02
CA SER A 8 -10.14 -7.00 -0.11
C SER A 8 -8.68 -7.50 -0.14
N GLY A 9 -7.75 -6.70 -0.66
CA GLY A 9 -6.33 -7.03 -0.72
C GLY A 9 -5.68 -7.01 0.66
N PHE A 10 -6.08 -6.07 1.52
CA PHE A 10 -5.63 -6.01 2.92
C PHE A 10 -5.91 -7.33 3.65
N TRP A 11 -7.14 -7.83 3.56
CA TRP A 11 -7.54 -9.08 4.21
C TRP A 11 -6.88 -10.31 3.57
N LEU A 12 -6.68 -10.31 2.25
CA LEU A 12 -5.97 -11.39 1.57
C LEU A 12 -4.53 -11.53 2.09
N VAL A 13 -3.79 -10.43 2.16
CA VAL A 13 -2.39 -10.44 2.61
C VAL A 13 -2.27 -10.83 4.09
N SER A 14 -3.13 -10.30 4.96
CA SER A 14 -3.18 -10.70 6.37
C SER A 14 -3.34 -12.21 6.54
N ARG A 15 -4.22 -12.84 5.73
CA ARG A 15 -4.52 -14.27 5.82
C ARG A 15 -3.45 -15.14 5.19
N LEU A 16 -2.84 -14.72 4.08
CA LEU A 16 -1.75 -15.45 3.43
C LEU A 16 -0.45 -15.42 4.25
N MET A 17 -0.20 -14.32 4.95
CA MET A 17 1.01 -14.14 5.76
C MET A 17 0.80 -14.44 7.25
N GLU A 18 -0.39 -14.91 7.63
CA GLU A 18 -0.79 -15.22 9.01
C GLU A 18 -0.50 -14.08 10.02
N MET A 19 -0.70 -12.84 9.57
CA MET A 19 -0.39 -11.64 10.35
C MET A 19 -1.60 -11.17 11.17
N ASP A 20 -1.33 -10.64 12.37
CA ASP A 20 -2.35 -9.94 13.15
C ASP A 20 -2.78 -8.63 12.46
N GLU A 21 -3.99 -8.14 12.79
CA GLU A 21 -4.59 -6.97 12.14
C GLU A 21 -3.78 -5.69 12.35
N LYS A 22 -3.20 -5.47 13.55
CA LYS A 22 -2.39 -4.26 13.83
C LYS A 22 -1.10 -4.26 13.02
N THR A 23 -0.42 -5.40 12.94
CA THR A 23 0.80 -5.53 12.15
C THR A 23 0.48 -5.42 10.67
N THR A 24 -0.61 -6.04 10.20
CA THR A 24 -1.07 -5.90 8.82
C THR A 24 -1.37 -4.44 8.48
N LEU A 25 -2.08 -3.70 9.34
CA LEU A 25 -2.38 -2.29 9.12
C LEU A 25 -1.12 -1.42 8.98
N LYS A 26 -0.11 -1.65 9.83
CA LYS A 26 1.16 -0.95 9.73
C LYS A 26 1.88 -1.27 8.43
N THR A 27 2.05 -2.55 8.12
CA THR A 27 2.76 -2.99 6.90
C THR A 27 2.03 -2.54 5.64
N TRP A 28 0.70 -2.65 5.62
CA TRP A 28 -0.14 -2.25 4.50
C TRP A 28 -0.02 -0.76 4.21
N THR A 29 -0.15 0.10 5.23
CA THR A 29 -0.07 1.56 5.05
C THR A 29 1.31 1.98 4.56
N VAL A 30 2.38 1.37 5.09
CA VAL A 30 3.76 1.63 4.63
C VAL A 30 3.93 1.18 3.17
N MET A 31 3.43 0.00 2.82
CA MET A 31 3.52 -0.54 1.47
C MET A 31 2.79 0.33 0.44
N GLU A 32 1.54 0.74 0.72
CA GLU A 32 0.76 1.67 -0.12
C GLU A 32 1.47 3.02 -0.29
N THR A 33 2.03 3.57 0.80
CA THR A 33 2.76 4.85 0.76
C THR A 33 4.00 4.75 -0.12
N LEU A 34 4.74 3.63 -0.03
CA LEU A 34 5.91 3.38 -0.86
C LEU A 34 5.52 3.18 -2.33
N LEU A 35 4.47 2.40 -2.61
CA LEU A 35 4.01 2.18 -3.98
C LEU A 35 3.60 3.50 -4.64
N GLY A 36 2.76 4.28 -3.95
CA GLY A 36 2.33 5.60 -4.43
C GLY A 36 3.50 6.57 -4.60
N GLY A 37 4.42 6.59 -3.63
CA GLY A 37 5.61 7.46 -3.67
C GLY A 37 6.56 7.12 -4.83
N ILE A 38 6.85 5.84 -5.04
CA ILE A 38 7.73 5.38 -6.13
C ILE A 38 7.05 5.66 -7.49
N ALA A 39 5.76 5.32 -7.62
CA ALA A 39 5.01 5.59 -8.86
C ALA A 39 4.99 7.09 -9.18
N PHE A 40 4.74 7.94 -8.18
CA PHE A 40 4.78 9.39 -8.34
C PHE A 40 6.17 9.87 -8.77
N LEU A 41 7.25 9.42 -8.12
CA LEU A 41 8.62 9.80 -8.47
C LEU A 41 8.98 9.40 -9.91
N ILE A 42 8.62 8.19 -10.33
CA ILE A 42 8.86 7.71 -11.70
C ILE A 42 8.12 8.58 -12.70
N VAL A 43 6.81 8.80 -12.49
CA VAL A 43 5.98 9.59 -13.42
C VAL A 43 6.40 11.06 -13.43
N ALA A 44 6.71 11.65 -12.27
CA ALA A 44 7.20 13.01 -12.18
C ALA A 44 8.52 13.16 -12.95
N THR A 45 9.48 12.24 -12.75
CA THR A 45 10.76 12.27 -13.46
C THR A 45 10.57 12.12 -14.97
N LEU A 46 9.72 11.19 -15.40
CA LEU A 46 9.38 11.04 -16.82
C LEU A 46 8.75 12.31 -17.39
N SER A 47 7.84 12.95 -16.65
CA SER A 47 7.19 14.20 -17.07
C SER A 47 8.14 15.40 -17.17
N PHE A 48 9.29 15.39 -16.48
CA PHE A 48 10.30 16.45 -16.63
C PHE A 48 11.25 16.19 -17.80
N ILE A 49 11.38 14.94 -18.25
CA ILE A 49 12.32 14.53 -19.30
C ILE A 49 11.65 14.47 -20.69
N LEU A 50 10.40 14.01 -20.75
CA LEU A 50 9.55 13.98 -21.95
C LEU A 50 8.81 15.31 -22.13
#